data_AF-A0A820X987-F1
#
_entry.id   AF-A0A820X987-F1
#
_cell.length_a   1.000
_cell.length_b   1.000
_cell.length_c   1.000
_cell.angle_alpha   90.00
_cell.angle_beta   90.00
_cell.angle_gamma   90.00
#
_symmetry.space_group_name_H-M   'P 1'
#
loop_
_entity.id
_entity.type
_entity.pdbx_description
1 polymer ?
#
loop_
_entity_poly.entity_id
_entity_poly.type
_entity_poly.pdbx_seq_one_letter_code
_entity_poly.pdbx_strand_id
1 'polypeptide(L)'
;MGTLPLIVIVLFGLLVYYNVRNLSYRTVPLVRRELDKRLTQMVLIQVIHNVFVLTPFVIVTLIVVNYQSNELTNFFPILAIDIHNFYFASPFYIYMCVSKRFRQQFIHVFCNIHFNRLRQQILNNNRVLPQSTNSSINTMQK
;
A
#
# COMPACT_ATOMS: atom_id res chain seq x y z
N MET A 1 0.08 -27.07 0.86
CA MET A 1 -0.46 -26.65 -0.46
C MET A 1 -0.26 -25.14 -0.66
N GLY A 2 0.91 -24.71 -1.12
CA GLY A 2 1.24 -23.27 -1.23
C GLY A 2 2.31 -22.92 -2.26
N THR A 3 2.74 -23.89 -3.08
CA THR A 3 3.80 -23.74 -4.09
C THR A 3 3.31 -23.19 -5.42
N LEU A 4 2.04 -23.46 -5.75
CA LEU A 4 1.38 -23.02 -6.99
C LEU A 4 1.39 -21.48 -7.18
N PRO A 5 1.00 -20.65 -6.18
CA PRO A 5 1.09 -19.20 -6.33
C PRO A 5 2.52 -18.70 -6.54
N LEU A 6 3.53 -19.39 -6.00
CA LEU A 6 4.94 -19.02 -6.15
C LEU A 6 5.39 -19.18 -7.61
N ILE A 7 5.04 -20.30 -8.24
CA ILE A 7 5.32 -20.58 -9.66
C ILE A 7 4.62 -19.55 -10.55
N VAL A 8 3.35 -19.24 -10.26
CA VAL A 8 2.58 -18.25 -11.01
C VAL A 8 3.22 -16.86 -10.91
N ILE A 9 3.60 -16.41 -9.71
CA ILE A 9 4.25 -15.10 -9.51
C ILE A 9 5.56 -15.00 -10.30
N VAL A 10 6.38 -16.05 -10.27
CA VAL A 10 7.67 -16.07 -11.00
C VAL A 10 7.44 -16.07 -12.51
N LEU A 11 6.50 -16.87 -13.03
CA LEU A 11 6.16 -16.89 -14.46
C LEU A 11 5.63 -15.55 -14.94
N PHE A 12 4.69 -14.95 -14.21
CA PHE A 12 4.16 -13.63 -14.55
C PHE A 12 5.23 -12.54 -14.44
N GLY A 13 6.12 -12.61 -13.45
CA GLY A 13 7.25 -11.68 -13.33
C GLY A 13 8.21 -11.77 -14.52
N LEU A 14 8.54 -12.98 -14.97
CA LEU A 14 9.34 -13.22 -16.18
C LEU A 14 8.61 -12.70 -17.42
N LEU A 15 7.32 -12.99 -17.56
CA LEU A 15 6.53 -12.58 -18.72
C LEU A 15 6.45 -11.06 -18.83
N VAL A 16 6.28 -10.36 -17.70
CA VAL A 16 6.32 -8.89 -17.62
C VAL A 16 7.69 -8.36 -18.01
N TYR A 17 8.78 -8.98 -17.52
CA TYR A 17 10.13 -8.60 -17.88
C TYR A 17 10.40 -8.75 -19.38
N TYR A 18 10.01 -9.89 -19.96
CA TYR A 18 10.12 -10.14 -21.40
C TYR A 18 9.30 -9.16 -22.23
N ASN A 19 8.05 -8.89 -21.84
CA ASN A 19 7.16 -7.98 -22.55
C ASN A 19 7.75 -6.56 -22.60
N VAL A 20 8.33 -6.10 -21.51
CA VAL A 20 8.89 -4.74 -21.41
C VAL A 20 10.18 -4.61 -22.22
N ARG A 21 11.02 -5.64 -22.23
CA ARG A 21 12.21 -5.68 -23.09
C ARG A 21 11.83 -5.61 -24.57
N ASN A 22 10.71 -6.25 -24.96
CA ASN A 22 10.19 -6.21 -26.33
C ASN A 22 9.51 -4.88 -26.69
N LEU A 23 8.74 -4.28 -25.78
CA LEU A 23 8.09 -2.96 -25.97
C LEU A 23 9.12 -1.85 -26.20
N SER A 24 10.28 -1.96 -25.57
CA SER A 24 11.39 -1.01 -25.73
C SER A 24 11.95 -0.92 -27.15
N TYR A 25 11.67 -1.90 -28.03
CA TYR A 25 12.13 -1.93 -29.42
C TYR A 25 11.17 -1.26 -30.43
N ARG A 26 9.92 -0.95 -30.04
CA ARG A 26 8.99 -0.20 -30.90
C ARG A 26 9.17 1.29 -30.71
N THR A 27 8.98 2.07 -31.78
CA THR A 27 8.96 3.55 -31.80
C THR A 27 7.73 4.08 -31.07
N VAL A 28 7.68 3.88 -29.75
CA VAL A 28 6.67 4.45 -28.87
C VAL A 28 7.17 5.84 -28.43
N PRO A 29 6.33 6.88 -28.44
CA PRO A 29 6.71 8.22 -28.01
C PRO A 29 7.36 8.22 -26.62
N LEU A 30 8.44 9.00 -26.46
CA LEU A 30 9.34 9.00 -25.29
C LEU A 30 8.60 9.11 -23.94
N VAL A 31 7.53 9.89 -23.87
CA VAL A 31 6.74 10.11 -22.64
C VAL A 31 6.02 8.85 -22.16
N ARG A 32 5.49 8.01 -23.06
CA ARG A 32 4.84 6.74 -22.68
C ARG A 32 5.86 5.71 -22.21
N ARG A 33 7.04 5.69 -22.82
CA ARG A 33 8.11 4.76 -22.47
C ARG A 33 8.62 4.94 -21.04
N GLU A 34 8.72 6.19 -20.55
CA GLU A 34 9.12 6.44 -19.17
C GLU A 34 8.07 5.98 -18.15
N LEU A 35 6.79 6.14 -18.47
CA LEU A 35 5.70 5.69 -17.62
C LEU A 35 5.70 4.16 -17.50
N ASP A 36 5.81 3.46 -18.63
CA ASP A 36 5.84 2.00 -18.67
C ASP A 36 7.08 1.45 -17.96
N LYS A 37 8.26 2.06 -18.16
CA LYS A 37 9.50 1.65 -17.47
C LYS A 37 9.37 1.74 -15.94
N ARG A 38 8.74 2.80 -15.42
CA ARG A 38 8.50 2.97 -13.98
C ARG A 38 7.50 1.94 -13.45
N LEU A 39 6.45 1.64 -14.21
CA LEU A 39 5.48 0.60 -13.85
C LEU A 39 6.15 -0.78 -13.79
N THR A 40 6.99 -1.11 -14.78
CA THR A 40 7.71 -2.39 -14.78
C THR A 40 8.71 -2.47 -13.63
N GLN A 41 9.46 -1.41 -13.36
CA GLN A 41 10.41 -1.40 -12.25
C GLN A 41 9.68 -1.64 -10.92
N MET A 42 8.50 -1.04 -10.75
CA MET A 42 7.63 -1.24 -9.60
C MET A 42 7.15 -2.69 -9.47
N VAL A 43 6.70 -3.31 -10.57
CA VAL A 43 6.28 -4.73 -10.58
C VAL A 43 7.47 -5.66 -10.33
N LEU A 44 8.65 -5.38 -10.90
CA LEU A 44 9.83 -6.22 -10.71
C LEU A 44 10.28 -6.24 -9.25
N ILE A 45 10.30 -5.09 -8.59
CA ILE A 45 10.61 -4.98 -7.16
C ILE A 45 9.58 -5.75 -6.33
N GLN A 46 8.29 -5.65 -6.68
CA GLN A 46 7.23 -6.40 -6.00
C GLN A 46 7.41 -7.92 -6.16
N VAL A 47 7.77 -8.41 -7.36
CA VAL A 47 8.02 -9.84 -7.61
C VAL A 47 9.23 -10.32 -6.81
N ILE A 48 10.33 -9.58 -6.84
CA ILE A 48 11.54 -9.92 -6.07
C ILE A 48 11.20 -9.99 -4.57
N HIS A 49 10.53 -8.97 -4.05
CA HIS A 49 10.08 -8.94 -2.66
C HIS A 49 9.18 -10.14 -2.32
N ASN A 50 8.20 -10.45 -3.16
CA ASN A 50 7.31 -11.59 -2.95
C ASN A 50 8.08 -12.92 -2.90
N VAL A 51 9.09 -13.11 -3.74
CA VAL A 51 9.96 -14.31 -3.70
C VAL A 51 10.73 -14.38 -2.38
N PHE A 52 11.30 -13.26 -1.91
CA PHE A 52 12.05 -13.23 -0.66
C PHE A 52 11.17 -13.48 0.57
N VAL A 53 9.90 -13.06 0.57
CA VAL A 53 9.00 -13.22 1.72
C VAL A 53 8.21 -14.53 1.69
N LEU A 54 7.78 -15.02 0.52
CA LEU A 54 7.08 -16.32 0.43
C LEU A 54 8.00 -17.50 0.72
N THR A 55 9.27 -17.45 0.30
CA THR A 55 10.23 -18.54 0.52
C THR A 55 10.32 -18.98 1.99
N PRO A 56 10.65 -18.08 2.95
CA PRO A 56 10.74 -18.46 4.36
C PRO A 56 9.38 -18.89 4.93
N PHE A 57 8.28 -18.28 4.48
CA PHE A 57 6.93 -18.66 4.90
C PHE A 57 6.59 -20.12 4.52
N VAL A 58 6.89 -20.52 3.28
CA VAL A 58 6.66 -21.89 2.81
C VAL A 58 7.52 -22.89 3.57
N ILE A 59 8.80 -22.56 3.85
CA ILE A 59 9.70 -23.41 4.63
C ILE A 59 9.15 -23.64 6.04
N VAL A 60 8.78 -22.56 6.76
CA VAL A 60 8.22 -22.67 8.12
C VAL A 60 6.93 -23.49 8.12
N THR A 61 6.05 -23.27 7.16
CA THR A 61 4.79 -24.02 7.04
C THR A 61 5.03 -25.50 6.80
N LEU A 62 6.01 -25.86 5.95
CA LEU A 62 6.37 -27.26 5.72
C LEU A 62 6.94 -27.91 6.98
N ILE A 63 7.76 -27.21 7.76
CA ILE A 63 8.31 -27.72 9.01
C ILE A 63 7.17 -28.00 10.01
N VAL A 64 6.25 -27.04 10.20
CA VAL A 64 5.12 -27.18 11.13
C VAL A 64 4.19 -28.34 10.76
N VAL A 65 3.96 -28.58 9.47
CA VAL A 65 3.08 -29.68 9.01
C VAL A 65 3.74 -31.05 9.17
N ASN A 66 5.06 -31.16 9.01
CA ASN A 66 5.75 -32.44 9.04
C ASN A 66 6.27 -32.84 10.43
N TYR A 67 6.50 -31.88 11.33
CA TYR A 67 6.97 -32.15 12.68
C TYR A 67 5.83 -32.08 13.69
N GLN A 68 5.53 -33.21 14.31
CA GLN A 68 4.51 -33.30 15.34
C GLN A 68 5.02 -32.71 16.67
N SER A 69 4.21 -31.80 17.22
CA SER A 69 4.32 -31.04 18.47
C SER A 69 5.48 -31.42 19.42
N ASN A 70 6.64 -30.79 19.23
CA ASN A 70 7.67 -30.63 20.26
C ASN A 70 7.57 -29.22 20.87
N GLU A 71 8.07 -28.97 22.08
CA GLU A 71 8.01 -27.62 22.69
C GLU A 71 8.68 -26.54 21.82
N LEU A 72 9.76 -26.89 21.11
CA LEU A 72 10.43 -26.00 20.16
C LEU A 72 9.55 -25.63 18.96
N THR A 73 8.56 -26.46 18.60
CA THR A 73 7.68 -26.20 17.45
C THR A 73 6.61 -25.15 17.73
N ASN A 74 6.39 -24.78 18.99
CA ASN A 74 5.40 -23.77 19.39
C ASN A 74 5.79 -22.34 18.98
N PHE A 75 7.06 -22.08 18.64
CA PHE A 75 7.52 -20.75 18.20
C PHE A 75 7.30 -20.51 16.70
N PHE A 76 7.25 -21.57 15.86
CA PHE A 76 7.08 -21.43 14.42
C PHE A 76 5.76 -20.76 13.99
N PRO A 77 4.60 -21.02 14.64
CA PRO A 77 3.35 -20.33 14.32
C PRO A 77 3.43 -18.81 14.54
N ILE A 78 4.10 -18.37 15.61
CA ILE A 78 4.27 -16.93 15.92
C ILE A 78 5.09 -16.26 14.80
N LEU A 79 6.22 -16.88 14.42
CA LEU A 79 7.02 -16.41 13.29
C LEU A 79 6.26 -16.39 11.97
N ALA A 80 5.40 -17.39 11.72
CA ALA A 80 4.58 -17.42 10.51
C ALA A 80 3.55 -16.27 10.46
N ILE A 81 2.95 -15.92 11.60
CA ILE A 81 2.04 -14.77 11.72
C ILE A 81 2.79 -13.45 11.49
N ASP A 82 3.98 -13.28 12.07
CA ASP A 82 4.80 -12.09 11.88
C ASP A 82 5.23 -11.93 10.42
N ILE A 83 5.66 -13.01 9.77
CA ILE A 83 6.00 -13.01 8.34
C ILE A 83 4.78 -12.65 7.49
N HIS A 84 3.60 -13.16 7.84
CA HIS A 84 2.36 -12.84 7.13
C HIS A 84 1.96 -11.37 7.27
N ASN A 85 2.06 -10.81 8.47
CA ASN A 85 1.81 -9.39 8.71
C ASN A 85 2.81 -8.50 7.96
N PHE A 86 4.09 -8.90 7.96
CA PHE A 86 5.13 -8.20 7.20
C PHE A 86 4.83 -8.24 5.70
N TYR A 87 4.43 -9.40 5.17
CA TYR A 87 4.03 -9.57 3.76
C TYR A 87 2.87 -8.64 3.37
N PHE A 88 1.90 -8.43 4.25
CA PHE A 88 0.76 -7.57 3.98
C PHE A 88 1.13 -6.07 4.02
N ALA A 89 2.00 -5.67 4.96
CA ALA A 89 2.36 -4.28 5.17
C ALA A 89 3.45 -3.78 4.20
N SER A 90 4.42 -4.61 3.87
CA SER A 90 5.60 -4.21 3.10
C SER A 90 5.34 -3.70 1.67
N PRO A 91 4.34 -4.17 0.90
CA PRO A 91 4.06 -3.63 -0.44
C PRO A 91 3.73 -2.14 -0.38
N PHE A 92 2.98 -1.72 0.65
CA PHE A 92 2.65 -0.31 0.86
C PHE A 92 3.91 0.54 1.06
N TYR A 93 4.82 0.09 1.93
CA TYR A 93 6.09 0.79 2.18
C TYR A 93 6.99 0.82 0.93
N ILE A 94 7.07 -0.29 0.20
CA ILE A 94 7.82 -0.36 -1.06
C ILE A 94 7.27 0.65 -2.07
N TYR A 95 5.95 0.72 -2.25
CA TYR A 95 5.33 1.67 -3.17
C TYR A 95 5.55 3.14 -2.77
N MET A 96 5.54 3.43 -1.47
CA MET A 96 5.87 4.75 -0.94
C MET A 96 7.32 5.16 -1.19
N CYS A 97 8.27 4.21 -1.13
CA CYS A 97 9.69 4.44 -1.38
C CYS A 97 10.01 4.58 -2.87
N VAL A 98 9.45 3.70 -3.70
CA VAL A 98 9.81 3.59 -5.14
C VAL A 98 9.14 4.66 -5.98
N SER A 99 7.87 5.00 -5.71
CA SER A 99 7.09 5.87 -6.58
C SER A 99 6.90 7.27 -6.00
N LYS A 100 7.73 8.21 -6.45
CA LYS A 100 7.59 9.64 -6.12
C LYS A 100 6.20 10.20 -6.48
N ARG A 101 5.64 9.76 -7.61
CA ARG A 101 4.30 10.18 -8.08
C ARG A 101 3.20 9.67 -7.15
N PHE A 102 3.26 8.40 -6.75
CA PHE A 102 2.32 7.83 -5.79
C PHE A 102 2.38 8.58 -4.47
N ARG A 103 3.58 8.84 -3.95
CA ARG A 103 3.78 9.61 -2.72
C ARG A 103 3.18 11.01 -2.79
N GLN A 104 3.37 11.73 -3.90
CA GLN A 104 2.81 13.07 -4.09
C GLN A 104 1.27 13.05 -4.16
N GLN A 105 0.69 12.10 -4.90
CA GLN A 105 -0.76 11.93 -4.96
C GLN A 105 -1.34 11.56 -3.59
N PHE A 106 -0.65 10.68 -2.86
CA PHE A 106 -1.04 10.28 -1.52
C PHE A 106 -1.03 11.47 -0.55
N ILE A 107 0.05 12.26 -0.53
CA ILE A 107 0.14 13.49 0.28
C ILE A 107 -0.97 14.46 -0.10
N HIS A 108 -1.20 14.69 -1.39
CA HIS A 108 -2.26 15.61 -1.84
C HIS A 108 -3.65 15.17 -1.37
N VAL A 109 -4.00 13.88 -1.51
CA VAL A 109 -5.27 13.34 -1.05
C VAL A 109 -5.38 13.46 0.48
N PHE A 110 -4.31 13.15 1.20
CA PHE A 110 -4.29 13.24 2.67
C PHE A 110 -4.49 14.69 3.15
N CYS A 111 -3.78 15.64 2.54
CA CYS A 111 -3.95 17.07 2.78
C CYS A 111 -5.38 17.53 2.46
N ASN A 112 -5.94 17.10 1.32
CA ASN A 112 -7.30 17.46 0.93
C ASN A 112 -8.35 16.93 1.92
N ILE A 113 -8.21 15.69 2.40
CA ILE A 113 -9.11 15.12 3.41
C ILE A 113 -9.02 15.91 4.71
N HIS A 114 -7.80 16.22 5.18
CA HIS A 114 -7.60 17.01 6.39
C HIS A 114 -8.20 18.42 6.28
N PHE A 115 -7.94 19.10 5.16
CA PHE A 115 -8.45 20.43 4.90
C PHE A 115 -9.99 20.44 4.78
N ASN A 116 -10.58 19.44 4.14
CA ASN A 116 -12.04 19.31 4.06
C ASN A 116 -12.69 19.05 5.42
N ARG A 117 -12.06 18.24 6.29
CA ARG A 117 -12.54 18.05 7.67
C ARG A 117 -12.50 19.35 8.46
N LEU A 118 -11.42 20.12 8.36
CA LEU A 118 -11.28 21.43 9.00
C LEU A 118 -12.34 22.43 8.49
N ARG A 119 -12.57 22.48 7.17
CA ARG A 119 -13.59 23.34 6.57
C ARG A 119 -15.00 23.02 7.09
N GLN A 120 -15.33 21.74 7.22
CA GLN A 120 -16.63 21.33 7.76
C GLN A 120 -16.79 21.73 9.23
N GLN A 121 -15.73 21.62 10.04
CA GLN A 121 -15.75 22.08 11.43
C GLN A 121 -16.00 23.59 11.53
N ILE A 122 -15.33 24.40 10.71
CA ILE A 122 -15.52 25.86 10.68
C ILE A 122 -16.94 26.23 10.24
N LEU A 123 -17.47 25.58 9.20
CA LEU A 123 -18.82 25.83 8.71
C LEU A 123 -19.88 25.44 9.75
N ASN A 124 -19.69 24.34 10.47
CA ASN A 124 -20.62 23.91 11.51
C ASN A 124 -20.57 24.86 12.72
N ASN A 125 -19.38 25.33 13.11
CA ASN A 125 -19.22 26.29 14.21
C ASN A 125 -19.86 27.65 13.89
N ASN A 126 -19.73 28.12 12.64
CA ASN A 126 -20.33 29.38 12.18
C ASN A 126 -21.86 29.32 12.04
N ARG A 127 -22.47 28.12 11.94
CA ARG A 127 -23.93 27.96 11.98
C ARG A 127 -24.50 28.05 13.39
N VAL A 128 -23.70 27.80 14.42
CA VAL A 128 -24.12 27.86 15.83
C VAL A 128 -24.03 29.30 16.39
N LEU A 129 -23.18 30.16 15.81
CA LEU A 129 -22.95 31.54 16.31
C LEU A 129 -23.84 32.70 15.81
N PRO A 130 -24.77 32.63 14.83
CA PRO A 130 -25.36 33.85 14.26
C PRO A 130 -26.69 34.30 14.91
N GLN A 131 -27.01 33.92 16.16
CA GLN A 131 -28.28 34.34 16.78
C GLN A 131 -28.21 34.89 18.22
N SER A 132 -27.11 34.76 18.97
CA SER A 132 -27.12 35.24 20.37
C SER A 132 -26.77 36.72 20.55
N THR A 133 -26.21 37.39 19.54
CA THR A 133 -25.74 38.79 19.70
C THR A 133 -26.79 39.84 19.35
N ASN A 134 -27.85 39.48 18.61
CA ASN A 134 -28.91 40.43 18.23
C ASN A 134 -30.08 40.47 19.22
N SER A 135 -30.18 39.53 20.16
CA SER A 135 -31.23 39.53 21.19
C SER A 135 -30.85 40.32 22.45
N SER A 136 -29.57 40.57 22.70
CA SER A 136 -29.09 41.30 23.90
C SER A 136 -29.07 42.81 23.74
N ILE A 137 -29.09 43.33 22.50
CA ILE A 137 -29.07 44.77 22.23
C ILE A 137 -30.49 45.37 22.32
N ASN A 138 -31.53 44.59 22.00
CA ASN A 138 -32.91 45.07 22.01
C ASN A 138 -33.57 45.08 23.41
N THR A 139 -32.92 44.58 24.45
CA THR A 139 -33.43 44.60 25.83
C THR A 139 -32.82 45.70 26.71
N MET A 140 -31.83 46.46 26.22
CA MET A 140 -31.32 47.65 26.93
C MET A 140 -31.91 48.98 26.43
N GLN A 141 -32.81 48.95 25.43
CA GLN A 141 -33.50 50.13 24.91
C GLN A 141 -34.99 50.21 25.29
N LYS A 142 -35.41 49.53 26.35
CA LYS A 142 -36.79 49.64 26.84
C LYS A 142 -36.83 49.95 28.33
#